data_AF-A0ABD1N1N0-F1
#
_entry.id   AF-A0ABD1N1N0-F1
#
_cell.length_a   1.000
_cell.length_b   1.000
_cell.length_c   1.000
_cell.angle_alpha   90.00
_cell.angle_beta   90.00
_cell.angle_gamma   90.00
#
_symmetry.space_group_name_H-M   'P 1'
#
loop_
_entity.id
_entity.type
_entity.pdbx_description
1 polymer ?
#
loop_
_entity_poly.entity_id
_entity_poly.type
_entity_poly.pdbx_seq_one_letter_code
_entity_poly.pdbx_strand_id
1 'polypeptide(L)'
;MQNNEAVLEDGKIKSVTAENCEIDRESEFGEWASYGDDDIMQQQYAIQAEEGKKVPFVGDKESLSSLAAEYKSGSPILLEKIKVLDEKYNAIRRTRGDGNCFFRCFMFSYLEHIMECQDQAEIDRIKANVEKSRKALQTLGYAELTFEDFFALFLDQLECVIQGKETSISHEELVLRSRDQSMSDYMVMFFRFVTSAEIQMRKEFFEPFILGLSNTTVEQFCQSSVEPMGEESDHVHITALSDALGIPIRVVYLDRSSCDTGGVSVNHHDFMPMAGDLPNASCSSEKNIPFITLLYRPGHYDILYPK
;
A
#
# COMPACT_ATOMS: atom_id res chain seq x y z
N MET A 1 -31.53 -83.42 -15.77
CA MET A 1 -31.11 -84.59 -16.56
C MET A 1 -31.19 -84.22 -18.02
N GLN A 2 -30.11 -84.53 -18.76
CA GLN A 2 -29.93 -84.53 -20.23
C GLN A 2 -29.75 -83.20 -20.99
N ASN A 3 -28.45 -82.91 -21.16
CA ASN A 3 -27.73 -82.38 -22.34
C ASN A 3 -28.43 -82.45 -23.70
N ASN A 4 -28.17 -81.46 -24.57
CA ASN A 4 -27.27 -81.69 -25.72
C ASN A 4 -26.70 -80.39 -26.32
N GLU A 5 -25.44 -80.52 -26.74
CA GLU A 5 -24.45 -79.56 -27.20
C GLU A 5 -24.69 -79.05 -28.65
N ALA A 6 -24.07 -77.92 -28.98
CA ALA A 6 -23.30 -77.80 -30.22
C ALA A 6 -22.18 -76.76 -30.07
N VAL A 7 -20.96 -77.25 -30.26
CA VAL A 7 -19.65 -76.58 -30.30
C VAL A 7 -19.49 -75.85 -31.64
N LEU A 8 -18.70 -74.77 -31.67
CA LEU A 8 -17.69 -74.52 -32.72
C LEU A 8 -16.69 -73.44 -32.27
N GLU A 9 -15.42 -73.81 -32.33
CA GLU A 9 -14.24 -73.13 -31.85
C GLU A 9 -13.47 -72.47 -33.01
N ASP A 10 -12.87 -71.33 -32.66
CA ASP A 10 -11.57 -70.79 -33.06
C ASP A 10 -11.26 -70.28 -34.49
N GLY A 11 -10.50 -69.17 -34.52
CA GLY A 11 -9.93 -68.59 -35.73
C GLY A 11 -9.48 -67.14 -35.59
N LYS A 12 -8.24 -66.93 -35.14
CA LYS A 12 -7.48 -65.66 -35.22
C LYS A 12 -6.28 -65.92 -36.15
N ILE A 13 -5.93 -65.12 -37.18
CA ILE A 13 -4.94 -64.00 -37.15
C ILE A 13 -4.51 -63.61 -38.62
N LYS A 14 -4.27 -62.29 -38.86
CA LYS A 14 -3.44 -61.56 -39.89
C LYS A 14 -3.89 -61.54 -41.36
N SER A 15 -3.73 -60.49 -42.17
CA SER A 15 -3.15 -59.12 -42.10
C SER A 15 -3.67 -58.33 -43.33
N VAL A 16 -3.60 -57.00 -43.36
CA VAL A 16 -2.97 -56.16 -44.41
C VAL A 16 -3.29 -54.67 -44.10
N THR A 17 -2.27 -53.87 -44.30
CA THR A 17 -2.04 -52.42 -44.11
C THR A 17 -3.15 -51.48 -44.58
N ALA A 18 -3.34 -50.38 -43.83
CA ALA A 18 -4.04 -49.19 -44.31
C ALA A 18 -3.09 -47.98 -44.19
N GLU A 19 -2.93 -47.30 -45.32
CA GLU A 19 -2.12 -46.09 -45.52
C GLU A 19 -2.68 -44.87 -44.78
N ASN A 20 -1.76 -43.93 -44.53
CA ASN A 20 -1.88 -42.67 -43.83
C ASN A 20 -3.13 -41.84 -44.14
N CYS A 21 -3.76 -41.33 -43.09
CA CYS A 21 -4.49 -40.07 -43.12
C CYS A 21 -4.18 -39.32 -41.81
N GLU A 22 -3.10 -38.53 -41.85
CA GLU A 22 -2.78 -37.54 -40.82
C GLU A 22 -3.88 -36.50 -40.81
N ILE A 23 -4.62 -36.43 -39.71
CA ILE A 23 -5.48 -35.29 -39.38
C ILE A 23 -4.81 -34.60 -38.22
N ASP A 24 -4.23 -33.43 -38.51
CA ASP A 24 -3.66 -32.47 -37.57
C ASP A 24 -4.55 -32.31 -36.34
N ARG A 25 -4.11 -32.90 -35.22
CA ARG A 25 -4.65 -32.65 -33.87
C ARG A 25 -3.59 -32.10 -32.92
N GLU A 26 -2.57 -31.42 -33.46
CA GLU A 26 -1.52 -30.80 -32.66
C GLU A 26 -1.60 -29.25 -32.62
N SER A 27 -2.53 -28.64 -33.35
CA SER A 27 -2.55 -27.18 -33.52
C SER A 27 -3.35 -26.37 -32.49
N GLU A 28 -4.27 -26.96 -31.71
CA GLU A 28 -5.17 -26.16 -30.84
C GLU A 28 -4.88 -26.28 -29.33
N PHE A 29 -3.90 -27.08 -28.93
CA PHE A 29 -3.47 -27.17 -27.52
C PHE A 29 -2.06 -26.58 -27.27
N GLY A 30 -1.39 -26.09 -28.31
CA GLY A 30 -0.02 -25.54 -28.22
C GLY A 30 0.07 -24.06 -27.83
N GLU A 31 -1.03 -23.31 -27.86
CA GLU A 31 -1.03 -21.86 -27.58
C GLU A 31 -1.20 -21.48 -26.10
N TRP A 32 -1.35 -22.48 -25.21
CA TRP A 32 -1.23 -22.28 -23.76
C TRP A 32 0.16 -22.66 -23.26
N ALA A 33 1.18 -22.56 -24.13
CA ALA A 33 2.57 -22.54 -23.69
C ALA A 33 2.72 -21.35 -22.72
N SER A 34 2.64 -21.68 -21.43
CA SER A 34 2.91 -20.88 -20.24
C SER A 34 3.52 -19.52 -20.56
N TYR A 35 2.76 -18.44 -20.36
CA TYR A 35 3.36 -17.10 -20.25
C TYR A 35 4.55 -17.21 -19.29
N GLY A 36 5.74 -16.84 -19.75
CA GLY A 36 6.92 -16.87 -18.89
C GLY A 36 6.80 -15.78 -17.83
N ASP A 37 7.46 -15.97 -16.69
CA ASP A 37 7.54 -14.92 -15.67
C ASP A 37 8.09 -13.61 -16.25
N ASP A 38 9.01 -13.70 -17.22
CA ASP A 38 9.55 -12.57 -17.96
C ASP A 38 8.48 -11.81 -18.77
N ASP A 39 7.52 -12.53 -19.39
CA ASP A 39 6.45 -11.92 -20.17
C ASP A 39 5.46 -11.18 -19.26
N ILE A 40 5.13 -11.78 -18.11
CA ILE A 40 4.27 -11.18 -17.08
C ILE A 40 4.93 -9.93 -16.51
N MET A 41 6.23 -10.02 -16.19
CA MET A 41 7.00 -8.90 -15.65
C MET A 41 7.09 -7.75 -16.66
N GLN A 42 7.35 -8.04 -17.94
CA GLN A 42 7.36 -7.03 -19.00
C GLN A 42 5.99 -6.35 -19.16
N GLN A 43 4.90 -7.13 -19.12
CA GLN A 43 3.55 -6.58 -19.20
C GLN A 43 3.24 -5.66 -18.02
N GLN A 44 3.57 -6.09 -16.79
CA GLN A 44 3.38 -5.27 -15.58
C GLN A 44 4.16 -3.97 -15.67
N TYR A 45 5.45 -4.01 -16.05
CA TYR A 45 6.26 -2.81 -16.26
C TYR A 45 5.68 -1.90 -17.32
N ALA A 46 5.17 -2.44 -18.44
CA ALA A 46 4.58 -1.64 -19.50
C ALA A 46 3.32 -0.89 -19.02
N ILE A 47 2.43 -1.57 -18.28
CA ILE A 47 1.24 -0.96 -17.68
C ILE A 47 1.64 0.15 -16.71
N GLN A 48 2.54 -0.14 -15.77
CA GLN A 48 3.00 0.83 -14.78
C GLN A 48 3.70 2.04 -15.43
N ALA A 49 4.49 1.83 -16.49
CA ALA A 49 5.15 2.91 -17.22
C ALA A 49 4.16 3.79 -17.98
N GLU A 50 3.11 3.21 -18.58
CA GLU A 50 2.05 3.98 -19.24
C GLU A 50 1.20 4.77 -18.25
N GLU A 51 0.84 4.18 -17.11
CA GLU A 51 0.13 4.89 -16.04
C GLU A 51 1.02 5.97 -15.41
N GLY A 52 2.31 5.68 -15.26
CA GLY A 52 3.28 6.60 -14.71
C GLY A 52 3.49 7.87 -15.54
N LYS A 53 3.20 7.83 -16.85
CA LYS A 53 3.18 9.03 -17.71
C LYS A 53 1.98 9.93 -17.47
N LYS A 54 0.88 9.41 -16.92
CA LYS A 54 -0.40 10.12 -16.78
C LYS A 54 -0.52 10.83 -15.43
N VAL A 55 0.00 10.21 -14.38
CA VAL A 55 -0.16 10.69 -13.00
C VAL A 55 1.20 10.72 -12.31
N PRO A 56 1.66 11.87 -11.78
CA PRO A 56 2.89 11.92 -10.98
C PRO A 56 2.72 11.08 -9.70
N PHE A 57 3.83 10.69 -9.08
CA PHE A 57 3.79 9.96 -7.81
C PHE A 57 3.00 10.66 -6.71
N VAL A 58 3.14 11.99 -6.63
CA VAL A 58 2.38 12.90 -5.78
C VAL A 58 1.83 14.04 -6.64
N GLY A 59 0.51 14.21 -6.67
CA GLY A 59 -0.19 15.25 -7.42
C GLY A 59 -0.09 16.65 -6.80
N ASP A 60 -0.70 17.63 -7.45
CA ASP A 60 -0.90 18.96 -6.86
C ASP A 60 -2.12 18.95 -5.92
N LYS A 61 -2.28 20.01 -5.11
CA LYS A 61 -3.49 20.21 -4.31
C LYS A 61 -4.66 20.54 -5.25
N GLU A 62 -5.75 19.80 -5.12
CA GLU A 62 -6.97 19.95 -5.90
C GLU A 62 -8.17 20.23 -4.97
N SER A 63 -9.18 20.93 -5.49
CA SER A 63 -10.48 21.04 -4.81
C SER A 63 -11.20 19.68 -4.82
N LEU A 64 -11.97 19.38 -3.77
CA LEU A 64 -12.81 18.17 -3.70
C LEU A 64 -13.88 18.11 -4.81
N SER A 65 -14.15 19.23 -5.48
CA SER A 65 -14.96 19.24 -6.71
C SER A 65 -14.35 18.41 -7.86
N SER A 66 -13.02 18.26 -7.92
CA SER A 66 -12.35 17.36 -8.88
C SER A 66 -12.71 15.90 -8.58
N LEU A 67 -12.70 15.51 -7.30
CA LEU A 67 -13.13 14.19 -6.85
C LEU A 67 -14.61 13.95 -7.16
N ALA A 68 -15.48 14.92 -6.90
CA ALA A 68 -16.90 14.83 -7.24
C ALA A 68 -17.11 14.62 -8.75
N ALA A 69 -16.27 15.20 -9.60
CA ALA A 69 -16.37 15.07 -11.06
C ALA A 69 -16.20 13.62 -11.53
N GLU A 70 -15.40 12.80 -10.84
CA GLU A 70 -15.18 11.38 -11.17
C GLU A 70 -16.43 10.54 -10.98
N TYR A 71 -17.28 10.91 -10.03
CA TYR A 71 -18.47 10.16 -9.66
C TYR A 71 -19.75 10.76 -10.23
N LYS A 72 -19.68 11.78 -11.10
CA LYS A 72 -20.86 12.43 -11.71
C LYS A 72 -21.81 11.45 -12.41
N SER A 73 -21.26 10.46 -13.09
CA SER A 73 -22.00 9.39 -13.76
C SER A 73 -22.07 8.10 -12.91
N GLY A 74 -21.59 8.15 -11.67
CA GLY A 74 -21.39 7.01 -10.78
C GLY A 74 -22.46 6.92 -9.69
N SER A 75 -22.02 6.57 -8.47
CA SER A 75 -22.92 6.35 -7.33
C SER A 75 -23.39 7.66 -6.70
N PRO A 76 -24.71 7.91 -6.58
CA PRO A 76 -25.25 9.07 -5.86
C PRO A 76 -24.81 9.12 -4.38
N ILE A 77 -24.61 7.96 -3.75
CA ILE A 77 -24.14 7.87 -2.35
C ILE A 77 -22.73 8.45 -2.23
N LEU A 78 -21.85 8.16 -3.19
CA LEU A 78 -20.48 8.68 -3.17
C LEU A 78 -20.46 10.19 -3.39
N LEU A 79 -21.30 10.70 -4.29
CA LEU A 79 -21.45 12.15 -4.49
C LEU A 79 -21.92 12.86 -3.22
N GLU A 80 -22.87 12.29 -2.49
CA GLU A 80 -23.35 12.86 -1.24
C GLU A 80 -22.28 12.80 -0.13
N LYS A 81 -21.52 11.69 -0.04
CA LYS A 81 -20.35 11.61 0.85
C LYS A 81 -19.29 12.65 0.51
N ILE A 82 -19.03 12.90 -0.77
CA ILE A 82 -18.07 13.91 -1.22
C ILE A 82 -18.55 15.33 -0.83
N LYS A 83 -19.85 15.62 -0.86
CA LYS A 83 -20.37 16.90 -0.33
C LYS A 83 -20.08 17.04 1.16
N VAL A 84 -20.31 15.99 1.95
CA VAL A 84 -19.98 15.98 3.39
C VAL A 84 -18.47 16.12 3.63
N LEU A 85 -17.63 15.54 2.76
CA LEU A 85 -16.19 15.76 2.78
C LEU A 85 -15.83 17.22 2.49
N ASP A 86 -16.45 17.83 1.48
CA ASP A 86 -16.23 19.21 1.06
C ASP A 86 -16.63 20.23 2.14
N GLU A 87 -17.48 19.86 3.09
CA GLU A 87 -17.75 20.67 4.28
C GLU A 87 -16.56 20.69 5.26
N LYS A 88 -15.81 19.57 5.38
CA LYS A 88 -14.78 19.33 6.40
C LYS A 88 -13.33 19.46 5.92
N TYR A 89 -13.10 19.36 4.61
CA TYR A 89 -11.77 19.39 4.01
C TYR A 89 -11.70 20.46 2.90
N ASN A 90 -10.57 21.16 2.81
CA ASN A 90 -10.34 22.22 1.82
C ASN A 90 -9.80 21.68 0.49
N ALA A 91 -9.00 20.62 0.55
CA ALA A 91 -8.31 20.10 -0.62
C ALA A 91 -8.03 18.60 -0.50
N ILE A 92 -7.78 17.98 -1.65
CA ILE A 92 -7.26 16.63 -1.80
C ILE A 92 -5.94 16.70 -2.58
N ARG A 93 -4.97 15.84 -2.26
CA ARG A 93 -3.78 15.62 -3.09
C ARG A 93 -3.67 14.15 -3.43
N ARG A 94 -3.66 13.87 -4.73
CA ARG A 94 -3.64 12.50 -5.24
C ARG A 94 -2.27 11.87 -5.15
N THR A 95 -2.23 10.56 -5.04
CA THR A 95 -1.01 9.79 -5.31
C THR A 95 -1.23 8.84 -6.48
N ARG A 96 -0.16 8.42 -7.16
CA ARG A 96 -0.28 7.39 -8.20
C ARG A 96 -0.64 6.04 -7.56
N GLY A 97 -1.59 5.32 -8.15
CA GLY A 97 -2.01 3.98 -7.74
C GLY A 97 -1.06 2.90 -8.24
N ASP A 98 0.10 2.76 -7.60
CA ASP A 98 1.13 1.77 -7.94
C ASP A 98 1.39 0.81 -6.77
N GLY A 99 0.39 0.60 -5.91
CA GLY A 99 0.49 -0.20 -4.68
C GLY A 99 1.24 0.47 -3.53
N ASN A 100 1.97 1.57 -3.76
CA ASN A 100 2.72 2.29 -2.73
C ASN A 100 1.98 3.52 -2.16
N CYS A 101 0.73 3.72 -2.57
CA CYS A 101 -0.02 4.95 -2.31
C CYS A 101 -0.14 5.30 -0.82
N PHE A 102 -0.31 4.32 0.09
CA PHE A 102 -0.33 4.58 1.54
C PHE A 102 0.99 5.19 2.04
N PHE A 103 2.11 4.50 1.79
CA PHE A 103 3.43 4.97 2.23
C PHE A 103 3.80 6.30 1.59
N ARG A 104 3.40 6.53 0.34
CA ARG A 104 3.69 7.78 -0.36
C ARG A 104 2.82 8.94 0.13
N CYS A 105 1.56 8.68 0.46
CA CYS A 105 0.70 9.64 1.15
C CYS A 105 1.29 10.01 2.52
N PHE A 106 1.69 9.01 3.30
CA PHE A 106 2.28 9.20 4.62
C PHE A 106 3.57 10.01 4.55
N MET A 107 4.49 9.62 3.66
CA MET A 107 5.75 10.32 3.38
C MET A 107 5.52 11.81 3.17
N PHE A 108 4.69 12.15 2.18
CA PHE A 108 4.48 13.53 1.78
C PHE A 108 3.75 14.32 2.87
N SER A 109 2.66 13.76 3.41
CA SER A 109 1.86 14.43 4.46
C SER A 109 2.69 14.70 5.71
N TYR A 110 3.58 13.78 6.10
CA TYR A 110 4.42 13.95 7.27
C TYR A 110 5.50 15.02 7.04
N LEU A 111 6.24 14.96 5.94
CA LEU A 111 7.28 15.94 5.62
C LEU A 111 6.70 17.35 5.41
N GLU A 112 5.53 17.45 4.77
CA GLU A 112 4.78 18.71 4.62
C GLU A 112 4.37 19.25 5.99
N HIS A 113 3.88 18.41 6.90
CA HIS A 113 3.54 18.82 8.27
C HIS A 113 4.75 19.33 9.05
N ILE A 114 5.90 18.64 9.01
CA ILE A 114 7.13 19.12 9.66
C ILE A 114 7.56 20.46 9.06
N MET A 115 7.52 20.60 7.73
CA MET A 115 7.84 21.86 7.04
C MET A 115 6.98 23.03 7.54
N GLU A 116 5.68 22.80 7.74
CA GLU A 116 4.72 23.84 8.14
C GLU A 116 4.79 24.16 9.65
N CYS A 117 4.86 23.13 10.50
CA CYS A 117 4.74 23.30 11.95
C CYS A 117 6.08 23.59 12.64
N GLN A 118 7.20 23.10 12.09
CA GLN A 118 8.55 23.25 12.67
C GLN A 118 8.61 22.88 14.16
N ASP A 119 7.86 21.84 14.55
CA ASP A 119 7.82 21.36 15.93
C ASP A 119 9.11 20.57 16.25
N GLN A 120 10.00 21.18 17.02
CA GLN A 120 11.26 20.58 17.40
C GLN A 120 11.09 19.32 18.26
N ALA A 121 10.04 19.26 19.10
CA ALA A 121 9.80 18.10 19.95
C ALA A 121 9.39 16.89 19.09
N GLU A 122 8.56 17.12 18.07
CA GLU A 122 8.20 16.09 17.10
C GLU A 122 9.42 15.65 16.27
N ILE A 123 10.25 16.58 15.81
CA ILE A 123 11.49 16.29 15.06
C ILE A 123 12.45 15.42 15.88
N ASP A 124 12.65 15.73 17.15
CA ASP A 124 13.54 14.95 18.02
C ASP A 124 12.95 13.57 18.31
N ARG A 125 11.62 13.50 18.52
CA ARG A 125 10.89 12.25 18.77
C ARG A 125 10.95 11.31 17.57
N ILE A 126 10.71 11.80 16.35
CA ILE A 126 10.74 10.94 15.17
C ILE A 126 12.15 10.41 14.90
N LYS A 127 13.21 11.20 15.10
CA LYS A 127 14.59 10.72 14.99
C LYS A 127 14.89 9.59 15.97
N ALA A 128 14.40 9.71 17.21
CA ALA A 128 14.55 8.65 18.20
C ALA A 128 13.80 7.37 17.79
N ASN A 129 12.60 7.50 17.23
CA ASN A 129 11.81 6.36 16.75
C ASN A 129 12.41 5.70 15.51
N VAL A 130 12.97 6.48 14.57
CA VAL A 130 13.71 5.97 13.41
C VAL A 130 14.89 5.12 13.89
N GLU A 131 15.66 5.59 14.86
CA GLU A 131 16.78 4.83 15.43
C GLU A 131 16.33 3.58 16.19
N LYS A 132 15.16 3.63 16.87
CA LYS A 132 14.53 2.47 17.50
C LYS A 132 14.15 1.40 16.45
N SER A 133 13.52 1.80 15.35
CA SER A 133 13.19 0.90 14.24
C SER A 133 14.43 0.32 13.57
N ARG A 134 15.51 1.11 13.46
CA ARG A 134 16.81 0.65 12.95
C ARG A 134 17.36 -0.51 13.78
N LYS A 135 17.37 -0.35 15.11
CA LYS A 135 17.81 -1.39 16.05
C LYS A 135 16.90 -2.61 16.06
N ALA A 136 15.60 -2.42 15.82
CA ALA A 136 14.66 -3.53 15.69
C ALA A 136 15.03 -4.45 14.51
N LEU A 137 15.31 -3.88 13.33
CA LEU A 137 15.79 -4.64 12.17
C LEU A 137 17.07 -5.41 12.45
N GLN A 138 18.05 -4.77 13.10
CA GLN A 138 19.31 -5.43 13.50
C GLN A 138 19.05 -6.61 14.47
N THR A 139 18.13 -6.42 15.42
CA THR A 139 17.74 -7.48 16.38
C THR A 139 17.04 -8.65 15.68
N LEU A 140 16.25 -8.37 14.65
CA LEU A 140 15.61 -9.37 13.79
C LEU A 140 16.61 -10.05 12.83
N GLY A 141 17.87 -9.62 12.80
CA GLY A 141 18.94 -10.24 12.02
C GLY A 141 19.12 -9.69 10.61
N TYR A 142 18.49 -8.56 10.26
CA TYR A 142 18.76 -7.88 8.99
C TYR A 142 20.17 -7.31 9.00
N ALA A 143 20.92 -7.54 7.93
CA ALA A 143 22.25 -6.96 7.77
C ALA A 143 22.14 -5.45 7.50
N GLU A 144 22.89 -4.62 8.21
CA GLU A 144 22.75 -3.15 8.16
C GLU A 144 22.86 -2.57 6.73
N LEU A 145 23.76 -3.14 5.92
CA LEU A 145 23.95 -2.77 4.51
C LEU A 145 22.68 -2.94 3.64
N THR A 146 21.67 -3.71 4.07
CA THR A 146 20.45 -3.92 3.28
C THR A 146 19.43 -2.81 3.44
N PHE A 147 19.55 -1.98 4.49
CA PHE A 147 18.56 -0.93 4.77
C PHE A 147 19.17 0.43 5.16
N GLU A 148 20.48 0.53 5.41
CA GLU A 148 21.10 1.75 5.92
C GLU A 148 20.87 2.98 5.04
N ASP A 149 20.93 2.83 3.72
CA ASP A 149 20.74 3.92 2.76
C ASP A 149 19.31 4.49 2.80
N PHE A 150 18.30 3.63 3.00
CA PHE A 150 16.91 4.07 3.11
C PHE A 150 16.69 4.92 4.37
N PHE A 151 17.27 4.50 5.50
CA PHE A 151 17.20 5.25 6.76
C PHE A 151 17.97 6.57 6.68
N ALA A 152 19.17 6.55 6.08
CA ALA A 152 19.96 7.76 5.86
C ALA A 152 19.23 8.77 4.98
N LEU A 153 18.60 8.30 3.89
CA LEU A 153 17.82 9.16 3.01
C LEU A 153 16.62 9.80 3.73
N PHE A 154 15.88 9.02 4.53
CA PHE A 154 14.75 9.58 5.30
C PHE A 154 15.21 10.70 6.24
N LEU A 155 16.30 10.47 6.98
CA LEU A 155 16.85 11.47 7.88
C LEU A 155 17.34 12.71 7.12
N ASP A 156 17.95 12.55 5.95
CA ASP A 156 18.35 13.68 5.10
C ASP A 156 17.15 14.49 4.60
N GLN A 157 16.08 13.82 4.13
CA GLN A 157 14.86 14.52 3.71
C GLN A 157 14.16 15.22 4.88
N LEU A 158 14.15 14.60 6.06
CA LEU A 158 13.64 15.21 7.29
C LEU A 158 14.46 16.46 7.66
N GLU A 159 15.78 16.43 7.55
CA GLU A 159 16.64 17.58 7.79
C GLU A 159 16.42 18.71 6.78
N CYS A 160 16.19 18.37 5.51
CA CYS A 160 15.92 19.33 4.44
C CYS A 160 14.62 20.11 4.65
N VAL A 161 13.59 19.53 5.28
CA VAL A 161 12.31 20.25 5.51
C VAL A 161 12.33 21.14 6.77
N ILE A 162 13.39 21.08 7.58
CA ILE A 162 13.60 22.00 8.70
C ILE A 162 14.11 23.34 8.15
N GLN A 163 13.43 24.43 8.49
CA GLN A 163 13.70 25.78 8.00
C GLN A 163 14.88 26.43 8.73
N GLY A 164 15.55 27.37 8.05
CA GLY A 164 16.65 28.15 8.62
C GLY A 164 18.04 27.52 8.52
N LYS A 165 18.18 26.42 7.78
CA LYS A 165 19.47 25.79 7.44
C LYS A 165 19.85 26.09 5.99
N GLU A 166 21.12 25.92 5.64
CA GLU A 166 21.57 26.08 4.25
C GLU A 166 20.98 25.01 3.32
N THR A 167 20.67 23.83 3.86
CA THR A 167 20.08 22.70 3.14
C THR A 167 18.54 22.73 3.11
N SER A 168 17.91 23.77 3.69
CA SER A 168 16.45 23.87 3.74
C SER A 168 15.86 23.94 2.34
N ILE A 169 14.79 23.17 2.11
CA ILE A 169 14.07 23.15 0.83
C ILE A 169 12.75 23.90 0.89
N SER A 170 12.31 24.39 -0.26
CA SER A 170 10.97 24.98 -0.42
C SER A 170 9.90 23.88 -0.51
N HIS A 171 8.64 24.27 -0.36
CA HIS A 171 7.50 23.37 -0.59
C HIS A 171 7.48 22.83 -2.03
N GLU A 172 7.84 23.66 -3.01
CA GLU A 172 7.92 23.23 -4.41
C GLU A 172 8.99 22.14 -4.61
N GLU A 173 10.16 22.31 -4.00
CA GLU A 173 11.23 21.31 -4.04
C GLU A 173 10.83 20.01 -3.33
N LEU A 174 10.09 20.07 -2.20
CA LEU A 174 9.54 18.87 -1.56
C LEU A 174 8.61 18.10 -2.52
N VAL A 175 7.76 18.79 -3.26
CA VAL A 175 6.88 18.18 -4.28
C VAL A 175 7.72 17.55 -5.40
N LEU A 176 8.75 18.24 -5.90
CA LEU A 176 9.64 17.72 -6.94
C LEU A 176 10.38 16.46 -6.49
N ARG A 177 10.98 16.47 -5.29
CA ARG A 177 11.65 15.28 -4.72
C ARG A 177 10.69 14.12 -4.50
N SER A 178 9.47 14.41 -4.07
CA SER A 178 8.42 13.38 -3.90
C SER A 178 7.89 12.83 -5.24
N ARG A 179 8.25 13.46 -6.36
CA ARG A 179 7.97 12.98 -7.73
C ARG A 179 9.16 12.32 -8.39
N ASP A 180 10.37 12.49 -7.84
CA ASP A 180 11.55 11.77 -8.30
C ASP A 180 11.45 10.29 -7.92
N GLN A 181 11.70 9.41 -8.88
CA GLN A 181 11.54 7.98 -8.69
C GLN A 181 12.52 7.42 -7.67
N SER A 182 13.80 7.80 -7.76
CA SER A 182 14.82 7.27 -6.86
C SER A 182 14.56 7.71 -5.41
N MET A 183 14.25 8.99 -5.21
CA MET A 183 13.97 9.55 -3.89
C MET A 183 12.67 8.99 -3.32
N SER A 184 11.58 9.03 -4.09
CA SER A 184 10.29 8.57 -3.60
C SER A 184 10.29 7.07 -3.30
N ASP A 185 10.89 6.23 -4.15
CA ASP A 185 10.88 4.78 -3.96
C ASP A 185 11.77 4.36 -2.78
N TYR A 186 12.94 5.01 -2.59
CA TYR A 186 13.79 4.76 -1.42
C TYR A 186 13.11 5.17 -0.11
N MET A 187 12.36 6.27 -0.10
CA MET A 187 11.56 6.69 1.05
C MET A 187 10.42 5.70 1.34
N VAL A 188 9.76 5.17 0.30
CA VAL A 188 8.76 4.10 0.47
C VAL A 188 9.42 2.84 1.07
N MET A 189 10.59 2.43 0.58
CA MET A 189 11.32 1.28 1.13
C MET A 189 11.67 1.47 2.60
N PHE A 190 12.08 2.68 3.01
CA PHE A 190 12.28 3.01 4.42
C PHE A 190 11.03 2.68 5.25
N PHE A 191 9.85 3.17 4.86
CA PHE A 191 8.62 2.91 5.59
C PHE A 191 8.19 1.43 5.56
N ARG A 192 8.43 0.72 4.45
CA ARG A 192 8.19 -0.73 4.35
C ARG A 192 9.05 -1.51 5.34
N PHE A 193 10.34 -1.19 5.45
CA PHE A 193 11.24 -1.81 6.44
C PHE A 193 10.84 -1.50 7.88
N VAL A 194 10.51 -0.25 8.19
CA VAL A 194 10.01 0.15 9.52
C VAL A 194 8.74 -0.65 9.88
N THR A 195 7.82 -0.77 8.92
CA THR A 195 6.56 -1.50 9.11
C THR A 195 6.80 -2.99 9.32
N SER A 196 7.65 -3.61 8.50
CA SER A 196 8.02 -5.02 8.65
C SER A 196 8.66 -5.31 10.01
N ALA A 197 9.59 -4.45 10.45
CA ALA A 197 10.25 -4.58 11.74
C ALA A 197 9.25 -4.56 12.89
N GLU A 198 8.32 -3.60 12.89
CA GLU A 198 7.32 -3.47 13.95
C GLU A 198 6.36 -4.65 14.01
N ILE A 199 5.91 -5.14 12.84
CA ILE A 199 5.06 -6.31 12.74
C ILE A 199 5.75 -7.54 13.34
N GLN A 200 7.01 -7.79 12.96
CA GLN A 200 7.78 -8.93 13.45
C GLN A 200 8.13 -8.83 14.94
N MET A 201 8.46 -7.63 15.42
CA MET A 201 8.74 -7.39 16.85
C MET A 201 7.51 -7.64 17.74
N ARG A 202 6.31 -7.40 17.23
CA ARG A 202 5.03 -7.68 17.91
C ARG A 202 4.26 -8.83 17.26
N LYS A 203 4.96 -9.89 16.84
CA LYS A 203 4.36 -11.03 16.13
C LYS A 203 3.09 -11.58 16.80
N GLU A 204 3.09 -11.76 18.13
CA GLU A 204 1.96 -12.35 18.87
C GLU A 204 0.69 -11.49 18.80
N PHE A 205 0.86 -10.17 18.67
CA PHE A 205 -0.24 -9.24 18.49
C PHE A 205 -0.78 -9.28 17.06
N PHE A 206 0.10 -9.31 16.05
CA PHE A 206 -0.30 -9.23 14.64
C PHE A 206 -0.74 -10.57 14.03
N GLU A 207 -0.24 -11.69 14.56
CA GLU A 207 -0.50 -13.05 14.06
C GLU A 207 -1.99 -13.37 13.81
N PRO A 208 -2.94 -13.15 14.74
CA PRO A 208 -4.35 -13.47 14.48
C PRO A 208 -4.96 -12.66 13.34
N PHE A 209 -4.52 -11.41 13.14
CA PHE A 209 -4.99 -10.56 12.05
C PHE A 209 -4.42 -11.01 10.70
N ILE A 210 -3.12 -11.31 10.67
CA ILE A 210 -2.42 -11.81 9.47
C ILE A 210 -2.99 -13.16 9.04
N LEU A 211 -3.23 -14.07 9.98
CA LEU A 211 -3.85 -15.37 9.69
C LEU A 211 -5.24 -15.21 9.05
N GLY A 212 -6.03 -14.24 9.52
CA GLY A 212 -7.34 -13.93 8.96
C GLY A 212 -7.31 -13.28 7.57
N LEU A 213 -6.23 -12.58 7.21
CA LEU A 213 -6.07 -11.87 5.94
C LEU A 213 -5.50 -12.78 4.83
N SER A 214 -4.40 -13.48 5.12
CA SER A 214 -3.61 -14.20 4.11
C SER A 214 -3.37 -15.67 4.43
N ASN A 215 -3.75 -16.14 5.62
CA ASN A 215 -3.47 -17.51 6.09
C ASN A 215 -1.97 -17.88 6.02
N THR A 216 -1.08 -16.91 6.27
CA THR A 216 0.39 -17.06 6.30
C THR A 216 0.96 -16.78 7.69
N THR A 217 2.23 -17.11 7.92
CA THR A 217 2.92 -16.64 9.13
C THR A 217 3.22 -15.14 9.06
N VAL A 218 3.59 -14.55 10.20
CA VAL A 218 3.98 -13.13 10.30
C VAL A 218 5.19 -12.83 9.41
N GLU A 219 6.20 -13.69 9.43
CA GLU A 219 7.42 -13.55 8.64
C GLU A 219 7.13 -13.65 7.14
N GLN A 220 6.30 -14.64 6.74
CA GLN A 220 5.89 -14.80 5.35
C GLN A 220 5.08 -13.60 4.84
N PHE A 221 4.17 -13.07 5.67
CA PHE A 221 3.41 -11.87 5.34
C PHE A 221 4.33 -10.65 5.15
N CYS A 222 5.33 -10.48 6.02
CA CYS A 222 6.29 -9.38 5.88
C CYS A 222 7.08 -9.48 4.57
N GLN A 223 7.59 -10.66 4.24
CA GLN A 223 8.41 -10.91 3.05
C GLN A 223 7.62 -10.81 1.73
N SER A 224 6.32 -11.09 1.74
CA SER A 224 5.49 -11.15 0.52
C SER A 224 4.54 -9.97 0.34
N SER A 225 4.15 -9.28 1.41
CA SER A 225 3.09 -8.24 1.36
C SER A 225 3.46 -6.93 2.06
N VAL A 226 4.62 -6.83 2.72
CA VAL A 226 5.07 -5.60 3.39
C VAL A 226 6.34 -5.05 2.74
N GLU A 227 7.39 -5.86 2.67
CA GLU A 227 8.71 -5.46 2.18
C GLU A 227 8.75 -5.20 0.67
N PRO A 228 8.09 -6.00 -0.19
CA PRO A 228 8.16 -5.77 -1.63
C PRO A 228 7.48 -4.46 -2.05
N MET A 229 8.08 -3.77 -3.02
CA MET A 229 7.49 -2.60 -3.67
C MET A 229 6.24 -3.00 -4.45
N GLY A 230 5.23 -2.13 -4.45
CA GLY A 230 3.99 -2.34 -5.20
C GLY A 230 2.94 -3.18 -4.48
N GLU A 231 3.23 -3.71 -3.29
CA GLU A 231 2.25 -4.41 -2.47
C GLU A 231 1.35 -3.43 -1.72
N GLU A 232 0.03 -3.61 -1.84
CA GLU A 232 -0.98 -2.74 -1.23
C GLU A 232 -0.91 -2.79 0.30
N SER A 233 -1.28 -1.67 0.93
CA SER A 233 -1.31 -1.53 2.38
C SER A 233 -2.73 -1.59 2.92
N ASP A 234 -2.90 -2.36 4.00
CA ASP A 234 -4.16 -2.50 4.74
C ASP A 234 -3.95 -2.10 6.22
N HIS A 235 -4.97 -2.29 7.05
CA HIS A 235 -5.02 -1.91 8.45
C HIS A 235 -3.80 -2.37 9.27
N VAL A 236 -3.23 -3.54 8.96
CA VAL A 236 -2.02 -4.07 9.62
C VAL A 236 -0.83 -3.14 9.38
N HIS A 237 -0.59 -2.73 8.13
CA HIS A 237 0.50 -1.83 7.76
C HIS A 237 0.35 -0.46 8.42
N ILE A 238 -0.88 0.10 8.41
CA ILE A 238 -1.16 1.43 8.97
C ILE A 238 -0.93 1.44 10.48
N THR A 239 -1.42 0.41 11.18
CA THR A 239 -1.25 0.26 12.64
C THR A 239 0.23 0.14 13.00
N ALA A 240 0.96 -0.74 12.32
CA ALA A 240 2.38 -0.95 12.58
C ALA A 240 3.20 0.30 12.30
N LEU A 241 2.99 0.98 11.16
CA LEU A 241 3.74 2.21 10.86
C LEU A 241 3.43 3.33 11.86
N SER A 242 2.16 3.53 12.21
CA SER A 242 1.71 4.49 13.21
C SER A 242 2.37 4.23 14.57
N ASP A 243 2.38 2.98 15.03
CA ASP A 243 2.99 2.61 16.31
C ASP A 243 4.52 2.76 16.29
N ALA A 244 5.18 2.29 15.23
CA ALA A 244 6.63 2.33 15.10
C ALA A 244 7.18 3.75 15.13
N LEU A 245 6.54 4.65 14.38
CA LEU A 245 6.97 6.05 14.28
C LEU A 245 6.28 6.95 15.31
N GLY A 246 5.25 6.46 16.00
CA GLY A 246 4.46 7.20 16.97
C GLY A 246 3.68 8.37 16.34
N ILE A 247 3.22 8.22 15.10
CA ILE A 247 2.51 9.28 14.36
C ILE A 247 1.05 8.87 14.19
N PRO A 248 0.09 9.66 14.72
CA PRO A 248 -1.33 9.35 14.56
C PRO A 248 -1.81 9.61 13.14
N ILE A 249 -2.61 8.68 12.60
CA ILE A 249 -3.14 8.73 11.23
C ILE A 249 -4.66 8.61 11.27
N ARG A 250 -5.37 9.52 10.59
CA ARG A 250 -6.81 9.37 10.32
C ARG A 250 -7.02 8.86 8.91
N VAL A 251 -7.80 7.79 8.76
CA VAL A 251 -8.24 7.29 7.46
C VAL A 251 -9.73 7.51 7.31
N VAL A 252 -10.11 8.28 6.30
CA VAL A 252 -11.49 8.63 5.97
C VAL A 252 -11.98 7.73 4.83
N TYR A 253 -13.06 6.99 5.04
CA TYR A 253 -13.51 5.96 4.10
C TYR A 253 -14.58 6.52 3.14
N LEU A 254 -14.25 6.55 1.86
CA LEU A 254 -15.17 6.86 0.78
C LEU A 254 -15.59 5.58 0.05
N ASP A 255 -16.61 4.93 0.63
CA ASP A 255 -17.21 3.70 0.14
C ASP A 255 -18.72 3.86 -0.07
N ARG A 256 -19.38 2.82 -0.60
CA ARG A 256 -20.82 2.83 -0.87
C ARG A 256 -21.68 2.48 0.35
N SER A 257 -21.09 2.30 1.53
CA SER A 257 -21.86 2.03 2.74
C SER A 257 -22.79 3.21 3.06
N SER A 258 -24.02 2.91 3.45
CA SER A 258 -24.98 3.90 3.95
C SER A 258 -25.35 3.56 5.39
N CYS A 259 -25.56 4.56 6.23
CA CYS A 259 -26.15 4.32 7.54
C CYS A 259 -27.66 4.09 7.37
N ASP A 260 -28.22 3.11 8.09
CA ASP A 260 -29.64 2.76 8.05
C ASP A 260 -30.58 3.89 8.53
N THR A 261 -30.03 4.95 9.12
CA THR A 261 -30.78 6.10 9.68
C THR A 261 -31.07 7.22 8.67
N GLY A 262 -30.89 7.00 7.37
CA GLY A 262 -31.32 7.93 6.32
C GLY A 262 -30.43 9.16 6.12
N GLY A 263 -29.31 9.24 6.85
CA GLY A 263 -28.25 10.24 6.64
C GLY A 263 -27.03 9.62 5.98
N VAL A 264 -26.40 10.36 5.06
CA VAL A 264 -25.10 10.00 4.50
C VAL A 264 -24.02 10.54 5.42
N SER A 265 -23.27 9.65 6.07
CA SER A 265 -22.09 9.99 6.87
C SER A 265 -20.83 9.45 6.22
N VAL A 266 -19.71 10.14 6.43
CA VAL A 266 -18.39 9.67 6.04
C VAL A 266 -17.70 9.12 7.28
N ASN A 267 -17.42 7.82 7.26
CA ASN A 267 -16.79 7.13 8.36
C ASN A 267 -15.27 7.39 8.34
N HIS A 268 -14.65 7.34 9.50
CA HIS A 268 -13.20 7.41 9.63
C HIS A 268 -12.72 6.49 10.75
N HIS A 269 -11.46 6.08 10.65
CA HIS A 269 -10.74 5.36 11.69
C HIS A 269 -9.47 6.11 12.04
N ASP A 270 -9.23 6.28 13.34
CA ASP A 270 -8.03 6.91 13.87
C ASP A 270 -7.07 5.82 14.37
N PHE A 271 -5.90 5.75 13.75
CA PHE A 271 -4.80 4.91 14.14
C PHE A 271 -3.93 5.72 15.09
N MET A 272 -4.03 5.38 16.37
CA MET A 272 -3.33 6.10 17.44
C MET A 272 -2.17 5.25 17.94
N PRO A 273 -0.96 5.82 18.06
CA PRO A 273 0.17 5.11 18.64
C PRO A 273 -0.14 4.58 20.03
N MET A 274 0.36 3.39 20.37
CA MET A 274 0.28 2.87 21.74
C MET A 274 0.87 3.89 22.75
N ALA A 275 0.12 4.17 23.82
CA ALA A 275 0.30 5.29 24.75
C ALA A 275 1.62 5.33 25.56
N GLY A 276 2.59 4.46 25.27
CA GLY A 276 3.87 4.37 25.97
C GLY A 276 4.87 5.49 25.64
N ASP A 277 4.76 6.12 24.46
CA ASP A 277 5.78 7.03 23.92
C ASP A 277 5.25 8.44 23.55
N LEU A 278 4.05 8.82 24.04
CA LEU A 278 3.49 10.16 23.83
C LEU A 278 3.93 11.11 24.96
N PRO A 279 4.65 12.23 24.69
CA PRO A 279 4.74 13.30 25.66
C PRO A 279 3.36 13.94 25.84
N ASN A 280 3.05 14.37 27.06
CA ASN A 280 2.05 15.40 27.30
C ASN A 280 2.42 16.61 26.43
N ALA A 281 1.81 16.71 25.24
CA ALA A 281 1.89 17.90 24.42
C ALA A 281 1.31 19.04 25.27
N SER A 282 2.17 19.91 25.77
CA SER A 282 1.80 21.09 26.55
C SER A 282 1.28 22.21 25.65
N CYS A 283 0.43 21.85 24.68
CA CYS A 283 -0.47 22.74 23.97
C CYS A 283 -1.85 22.08 23.98
N SER A 284 -2.57 22.36 25.06
CA SER A 284 -3.96 21.99 25.34
C SER A 284 -4.24 20.51 25.62
N SER A 285 -4.90 20.28 26.75
CA SER A 285 -5.67 19.09 27.07
C SER A 285 -6.87 18.95 26.11
N GLU A 286 -6.58 18.75 24.83
CA GLU A 286 -7.52 18.41 23.77
C GLU A 286 -7.11 17.05 23.22
N LYS A 287 -8.10 16.22 22.86
CA LYS A 287 -7.90 14.86 22.35
C LYS A 287 -6.80 14.86 21.27
N ASN A 288 -5.85 13.92 21.31
CA ASN A 288 -4.83 13.74 20.28
C ASN A 288 -5.51 13.55 18.90
N ILE A 289 -5.71 14.63 18.15
CA ILE A 289 -6.33 14.61 16.82
C ILE A 289 -5.21 14.29 15.82
N PRO A 290 -5.37 13.27 14.96
CA PRO A 290 -4.40 12.98 13.91
C PRO A 290 -4.18 14.18 12.99
N PHE A 291 -2.91 14.55 12.75
CA PHE A 291 -2.54 15.61 11.80
C PHE A 291 -2.29 15.08 10.38
N ILE A 292 -2.10 13.76 10.22
CA ILE A 292 -2.15 13.09 8.91
C ILE A 292 -3.57 12.60 8.69
N THR A 293 -4.22 13.11 7.64
CA THR A 293 -5.54 12.63 7.22
C THR A 293 -5.51 12.11 5.79
N LEU A 294 -5.86 10.85 5.62
CA LEU A 294 -5.89 10.15 4.34
C LEU A 294 -7.33 9.86 3.91
N LEU A 295 -7.61 9.96 2.62
CA LEU A 295 -8.82 9.43 2.01
C LEU A 295 -8.54 8.00 1.53
N TYR A 296 -9.30 7.04 2.02
CA TYR A 296 -9.32 5.69 1.46
C TYR A 296 -10.49 5.52 0.49
N ARG A 297 -10.16 5.04 -0.70
CA ARG A 297 -11.07 4.47 -1.70
C ARG A 297 -10.66 3.01 -1.88
N PRO A 298 -11.55 2.08 -2.30
CA PRO A 298 -11.16 0.68 -2.47
C PRO A 298 -9.87 0.53 -3.31
N GLY A 299 -8.80 0.07 -2.67
CA GLY A 299 -7.46 -0.10 -3.26
C GLY A 299 -6.59 1.16 -3.39
N HIS A 300 -6.97 2.30 -2.82
CA HIS A 300 -6.23 3.56 -3.03
C HIS A 300 -6.29 4.56 -1.87
N TYR A 301 -5.17 5.25 -1.66
CA TYR A 301 -5.04 6.33 -0.67
C TYR A 301 -4.68 7.66 -1.33
N ASP A 302 -5.32 8.73 -0.88
CA ASP A 302 -4.98 10.12 -1.18
C ASP A 302 -4.84 10.92 0.12
N ILE A 303 -4.26 12.12 0.05
CA ILE A 303 -4.13 13.02 1.21
C ILE A 303 -5.32 13.97 1.25
N LEU A 304 -5.94 14.15 2.42
CA LEU A 304 -6.96 15.17 2.68
C LEU A 304 -6.39 16.30 3.53
N TYR A 305 -6.74 17.53 3.17
CA TYR A 305 -6.37 18.72 3.90
C TYR A 305 -7.58 19.26 4.69
N PRO A 306 -7.57 19.19 6.03
CA PRO A 306 -8.64 19.73 6.85
C PRO A 306 -8.88 21.23 6.59
N LYS A 307 -10.09 21.70 6.90
CA LYS A 307 -10.39 23.13 6.88
C LYS A 307 -9.80 23.91 8.04
#